data_AF-A0A818LU92-F1
#
_entry.id   AF-A0A818LU92-F1
#
_cell.length_a   1.000
_cell.length_b   1.000
_cell.length_c   1.000
_cell.angle_alpha   90.00
_cell.angle_beta   90.00
_cell.angle_gamma   90.00
#
_symmetry.space_group_name_H-M   'P 1'
#
loop_
_entity.id
_entity.type
_entity.pdbx_description
1 polymer ?
#
loop_
_entity_poly.entity_id
_entity_poly.type
_entity_poly.pdbx_seq_one_letter_code
_entity_poly.pdbx_strand_id
1 'polypeptide(L)' 'MHTVFRVDDIKQAISNSRLWEVQLSFTGDNDPQLATLTKCIKEELRGSTGWDRLGDLMLK' A
#
# COMPACT_ATOMS: atom_id res chain seq x y z
N MET A 1 12.73 2.38 -11.30
CA MET A 1 11.74 1.28 -11.34
C MET A 1 11.66 0.72 -9.92
N HIS A 2 10.56 0.95 -9.21
CA HIS A 2 10.36 0.42 -7.86
C HIS A 2 9.30 -0.66 -7.94
N THR A 3 9.65 -1.87 -7.52
CA THR A 3 8.75 -3.02 -7.50
C THR A 3 7.90 -2.94 -6.25
N VAL A 4 6.59 -2.74 -6.42
CA VAL A 4 5.63 -2.71 -5.31
C VAL A 4 5.00 -4.10 -5.18
N PHE A 5 4.83 -4.56 -3.94
CA PHE A 5 4.13 -5.78 -3.62
C PHE A 5 2.97 -5.47 -2.67
N ARG A 6 1.82 -6.09 -2.91
CA ARG A 6 0.70 -6.10 -1.97
C ARG A 6 0.81 -7.31 -1.06
N VAL A 7 0.56 -7.09 0.23
CA VAL A 7 0.37 -8.18 1.20
C VAL A 7 -1.05 -8.71 1.06
N ASP A 8 -1.20 -9.98 0.68
CA ASP A 8 -2.53 -10.60 0.55
C ASP A 8 -2.90 -11.38 1.82
N ASP A 9 -2.01 -12.25 2.30
CA ASP A 9 -2.26 -13.07 3.48
C ASP A 9 -1.03 -13.12 4.40
N ILE A 10 -1.30 -13.23 5.70
CA ILE A 10 -0.29 -13.37 6.74
C ILE A 10 -0.73 -14.50 7.65
N LYS A 11 -0.04 -15.64 7.56
CA LYS A 11 -0.37 -16.84 8.34
C LYS A 11 0.82 -17.29 9.16
N GLN A 12 0.55 -17.78 10.36
CA GLN A 12 1.58 -18.35 11.21
C GLN A 12 2.03 -19.69 10.61
N ALA A 13 3.33 -19.93 10.53
CA ALA A 13 3.85 -21.17 9.96
C ALA A 13 3.46 -22.36 10.85
N ILE A 14 2.79 -23.35 10.28
CA ILE A 14 2.32 -24.53 11.01
C ILE A 14 3.50 -25.29 11.66
N SER A 15 4.67 -25.27 11.01
CA SER A 15 5.87 -25.93 11.49
C SER A 15 6.59 -25.20 12.63
N ASN A 16 6.35 -23.90 12.82
CA ASN A 16 7.01 -23.10 13.84
C ASN A 16 6.19 -21.86 14.19
N SER A 17 5.62 -21.84 15.40
CA SER A 17 4.80 -20.73 15.89
C SER A 17 5.55 -19.40 16.05
N ARG A 18 6.87 -19.37 15.91
CA ARG A 18 7.65 -18.13 15.90
C ARG A 18 7.86 -17.55 14.50
N LEU A 19 7.47 -18.29 13.46
CA LEU A 19 7.60 -17.87 12.07
C LEU A 19 6.24 -17.53 11.48
N TRP A 20 6.24 -16.55 10.59
CA TRP A 20 5.08 -16.11 9.84
C TRP A 20 5.39 -16.15 8.35
N GLU A 21 4.46 -16.70 7.58
CA GLU A 21 4.48 -16.69 6.12
C GLU A 21 3.61 -15.52 5.65
N VAL A 22 4.20 -14.65 4.84
CA VAL A 22 3.52 -13.51 4.23
C VAL A 22 3.43 -13.77 2.73
N GLN A 23 2.20 -13.86 2.23
CA GLN A 23 1.95 -13.97 0.80
C GLN A 23 1.94 -12.58 0.16
N LEU A 24 2.83 -12.38 -0.79
CA LEU A 24 3.01 -11.13 -1.52
C LEU A 24 2.59 -11.32 -2.98
N SER A 25 1.72 -10.44 -3.48
CA SER A 25 1.42 -10.33 -4.90
C SER A 25 2.16 -9.16 -5.51
N PHE A 26 2.79 -9.41 -6.66
CA PHE A 26 3.42 -8.34 -7.42
C PHE A 26 2.35 -7.42 -8.00
N THR A 27 2.40 -6.14 -7.64
CA THR A 27 1.55 -5.10 -8.22
C THR A 27 2.32 -4.43 -9.34
N GLY A 28 1.89 -4.67 -10.58
CA GLY A 28 2.40 -3.96 -11.75
C GLY A 28 1.74 -2.58 -11.92
N ASP A 29 2.19 -1.83 -12.92
CA ASP A 29 1.74 -0.46 -13.20
C ASP A 29 0.22 -0.35 -13.47
N ASN A 30 -0.43 -1.46 -13.83
CA ASN A 30 -1.86 -1.53 -14.11
C ASN A 30 -2.68 -2.19 -12.97
N ASP A 31 -2.14 -2.29 -11.74
CA ASP A 31 -2.91 -2.84 -10.63
C ASP A 31 -4.14 -1.95 -10.33
N PRO A 32 -5.38 -2.47 -10.46
CA PRO A 32 -6.60 -1.67 -10.31
C PRO A 32 -6.79 -1.10 -8.90
N GLN A 33 -6.33 -1.83 -7.89
CA GLN A 33 -6.46 -1.39 -6.50
C GLN A 33 -5.48 -0.26 -6.20
N LEU A 34 -4.24 -0.37 -6.67
CA LEU A 34 -3.24 0.69 -6.55
C LEU A 34 -3.69 1.96 -7.27
N ALA A 35 -4.26 1.82 -8.48
CA ALA A 35 -4.82 2.94 -9.22
C ALA A 35 -5.99 3.60 -8.47
N THR A 36 -6.90 2.81 -7.92
CA THR A 36 -8.06 3.30 -7.15
C THR A 36 -7.61 3.99 -5.86
N LEU A 37 -6.71 3.38 -5.10
CA LEU A 37 -6.14 3.96 -3.88
C LEU A 37 -5.47 5.30 -4.17
N THR A 38 -4.66 5.35 -5.24
CA THR A 38 -3.99 6.59 -5.67
C THR A 38 -5.00 7.69 -6.01
N LYS A 39 -6.12 7.34 -6.65
CA LYS A 39 -7.19 8.29 -6.95
C LYS A 39 -7.87 8.80 -5.67
N CYS A 40 -8.27 7.91 -4.76
CA CYS A 40 -8.89 8.30 -3.49
C CYS A 40 -7.99 9.22 -2.67
N ILE A 41 -6.70 8.88 -2.54
CA ILE A 41 -5.71 9.72 -1.84
C ILE A 41 -5.63 11.12 -2.48
N LYS A 42 -5.62 11.21 -3.81
CA LYS A 42 -5.60 12.50 -4.52
C LYS A 42 -6.88 13.32 -4.32
N GLU A 43 -8.04 12.68 -4.23
CA GLU A 43 -9.33 13.37 -4.02
C GLU A 43 -9.49 13.85 -2.57
N GLU A 44 -8.95 13.10 -1.61
CA GLU A 44 -9.02 13.45 -0.19
C GLU A 44 -8.01 14.52 0.24
N LEU A 45 -6.81 14.54 -0.35
CA LEU A 45 -5.76 15.48 0.04
C LEU A 45 -5.86 16.79 -0.75
N ARG A 46 -6.50 17.80 -0.15
CA ARG A 46 -6.78 19.11 -0.76
C ARG A 46 -5.64 20.13 -0.58
N GLY A 47 -4.40 19.71 -0.80
CA GLY A 47 -3.23 20.59 -0.74
C GLY A 47 -2.91 21.28 -2.07
N SER A 48 -2.46 22.53 -1.99
CA SER A 48 -1.98 23.31 -3.14
C SER A 48 -0.70 22.74 -3.76
N THR A 49 0.18 22.18 -2.93
CA THR A 49 1.46 21.58 -3.33
C THR A 49 1.56 20.12 -2.91
N GLY A 50 2.55 19.40 -3.45
CA GLY A 50 2.82 18.02 -3.04
C GLY A 50 3.19 17.88 -1.56
N TRP A 51 3.87 18.88 -0.99
CA TRP A 51 4.25 18.90 0.42
C TRP A 51 3.05 19.11 1.34
N ASP A 52 2.13 19.99 0.97
CA ASP A 52 0.89 20.21 1.74
C ASP A 52 0.08 18.92 1.82
N ARG A 53 -0.07 18.22 0.68
CA ARG A 53 -0.79 16.94 0.61
C ARG A 53 -0.09 15.86 1.44
N LEU A 54 1.24 15.82 1.43
CA LEU A 54 1.99 14.88 2.25
C LEU A 54 1.79 15.16 3.74
N GLY A 55 1.80 16.43 4.15
CA GLY A 55 1.49 16.85 5.51
C GLY A 55 0.10 16.40 5.96
N ASP A 56 -0.92 16.68 5.14
CA ASP A 56 -2.30 16.26 5.40
C ASP A 56 -2.44 14.73 5.52
N LEU A 57 -1.68 13.97 4.71
CA LEU A 57 -1.67 12.51 4.78
C LEU A 57 -1.09 12.00 6.10
N MET A 58 -0.03 12.63 6.61
CA MET A 58 0.63 12.21 7.85
C MET A 58 -0.18 12.53 9.11
N LEU A 59 -1.17 13.43 9.01
CA LEU A 59 -2.06 13.79 10.12
C LEU A 59 -3.32 12.93 10.21
N LYS A 60 -3.57 12.07 9.22
CA LYS A 60 -4.64 11.06 9.22
C LYS A 60 -4.14 9.74 9.83
#